data_AF-A0A524E6X7-F1
#
_entry.id   AF-A0A524E6X7-F1
#
_cell.length_a   1.000
_cell.length_b   1.000
_cell.length_c   1.000
_cell.angle_alpha   90.00
_cell.angle_beta   90.00
_cell.angle_gamma   90.00
#
_symmetry.space_group_name_H-M   'P 1'
#
loop_
_entity.id
_entity.type
_entity.pdbx_description
1 polymer ?
#
loop_
_entity_poly.entity_id
_entity_poly.type
_entity_poly.pdbx_seq_one_letter_code
_entity_poly.pdbx_strand_id
1 'polypeptide(L)'
;MSYKNLYDRARSQLPEKVFEQSRFEIPKMSSVIEGNKTFIVNIRDVLTTINREENHFLKFLAGELATSVTMEGTRAVFAGKHAKVTLQNLLERYVKEYVICGE
;
A
#
# COMPACT_ATOMS: atom_id res chain seq x y z
N MET A 1 -33.82 14.29 -30.30
CA MET A 1 -33.08 13.72 -29.16
C MET A 1 -32.63 14.87 -28.26
N SER A 2 -33.15 15.00 -27.04
CA SER A 2 -32.80 16.10 -26.12
C SER A 2 -31.54 15.76 -25.34
N TYR A 3 -30.63 16.73 -25.15
CA TYR A 3 -29.39 16.58 -24.38
C TYR A 3 -29.61 15.98 -22.98
N LYS A 4 -30.75 16.31 -22.36
CA LYS A 4 -31.15 15.76 -21.05
C LYS A 4 -31.29 14.24 -21.06
N ASN A 5 -31.82 13.66 -22.13
CA ASN A 5 -32.02 12.21 -22.23
C ASN A 5 -30.69 11.46 -22.38
N LEU A 6 -29.68 12.09 -23.00
CA LEU A 6 -28.32 11.53 -23.09
C LEU A 6 -27.61 11.62 -21.73
N TYR A 7 -27.80 12.73 -21.02
CA TYR A 7 -27.26 12.93 -19.68
C TYR A 7 -27.81 11.90 -18.68
N ASP A 8 -29.13 11.72 -18.62
CA ASP A 8 -29.76 10.77 -17.69
C ASP A 8 -29.33 9.33 -18.00
N ARG A 9 -29.25 8.96 -19.29
CA ARG A 9 -28.76 7.64 -19.70
C ARG A 9 -27.31 7.40 -19.26
N ALA A 10 -26.43 8.37 -19.45
CA ALA A 10 -25.03 8.27 -19.04
C ALA A 10 -24.90 8.17 -17.51
N ARG A 11 -25.72 8.93 -16.78
CA ARG A 11 -25.79 8.91 -15.31
C ARG A 11 -26.26 7.55 -14.79
N SER A 12 -27.28 6.95 -15.41
CA SER A 12 -27.81 5.63 -15.01
C SER A 12 -26.89 4.46 -15.32
N GLN A 13 -25.96 4.61 -16.27
CA GLN A 13 -24.98 3.57 -16.61
C GLN A 13 -23.72 3.62 -15.72
N LEU A 14 -23.52 4.69 -14.97
CA LEU A 14 -22.42 4.83 -14.03
C LEU A 14 -22.81 4.20 -12.68
N PRO A 15 -22.01 3.26 -12.15
CA PRO A 15 -22.23 2.78 -10.79
C PRO A 15 -21.98 3.92 -9.78
N GLU A 16 -22.84 4.06 -8.76
CA GLU A 16 -22.72 5.11 -7.73
C GLU A 16 -21.35 5.11 -7.03
N LYS A 17 -20.68 3.95 -6.99
CA LYS A 17 -19.31 3.76 -6.45
C LYS A 17 -18.21 4.56 -7.17
N VAL A 18 -18.47 5.11 -8.36
CA VAL A 18 -17.47 5.96 -9.05
C VAL A 18 -17.31 7.31 -8.35
N PHE A 19 -18.31 7.75 -7.56
CA PHE A 19 -18.27 9.00 -6.81
C PHE A 19 -17.71 8.84 -5.39
N GLU A 20 -17.65 7.62 -4.86
CA GLU A 20 -16.89 7.34 -3.65
C GLU A 20 -15.43 7.12 -4.06
N GLN A 21 -14.68 8.22 -4.19
CA GLN A 21 -13.26 8.16 -3.87
C GLN A 21 -13.18 7.73 -2.39
N SER A 22 -13.22 6.43 -2.13
CA SER A 22 -12.92 5.86 -0.83
C SER A 22 -11.60 6.50 -0.41
N ARG A 23 -11.63 7.34 0.62
CA ARG A 23 -10.43 7.93 1.22
C ARG A 23 -9.52 6.75 1.53
N PHE A 24 -8.51 6.55 0.69
CA PHE A 24 -7.56 5.47 0.88
C PHE A 24 -6.74 5.86 2.10
N GLU A 25 -7.09 5.32 3.25
CA GLU A 25 -6.36 5.56 4.49
C GLU A 25 -5.11 4.69 4.49
N ILE A 26 -3.96 5.33 4.41
CA ILE A 26 -2.67 4.63 4.44
C ILE A 26 -2.50 3.99 5.82
N PRO A 27 -2.39 2.65 5.91
CA PRO A 27 -2.23 1.98 7.20
C PRO A 27 -0.88 2.36 7.82
N LYS A 28 -0.83 2.45 9.17
CA LYS A 28 0.42 2.70 9.88
C LYS A 28 1.25 1.41 9.96
N MET A 29 2.53 1.47 9.62
CA MET A 29 3.41 0.31 9.72
C MET A 29 3.91 0.11 11.16
N SER A 30 3.73 -1.09 11.70
CA SER A 30 4.21 -1.47 13.03
C SER A 30 5.47 -2.32 12.91
N SER A 31 6.60 -1.73 13.30
CA SER A 31 7.88 -2.43 13.35
C SER A 31 8.46 -2.52 14.76
N VAL A 32 9.22 -3.59 14.99
CA VAL A 32 9.96 -3.90 16.21
C VAL A 32 11.41 -4.16 15.83
N ILE A 33 12.35 -3.50 16.49
CA ILE A 33 13.79 -3.69 16.25
C ILE A 33 14.31 -4.60 17.35
N GLU A 34 14.84 -5.76 16.98
CA GLU A 34 15.45 -6.71 17.91
C GLU A 34 16.90 -6.96 17.49
N GLY A 35 17.85 -6.49 18.31
CA GLY A 35 19.27 -6.57 18.00
C GLY A 35 19.63 -5.80 16.72
N ASN A 36 20.05 -6.52 15.68
CA ASN A 36 20.38 -5.97 14.36
C ASN A 36 19.39 -6.44 13.27
N LYS A 37 18.15 -6.75 13.65
CA LYS A 37 17.08 -7.11 12.72
C LYS A 37 15.85 -6.25 13.00
N THR A 38 15.12 -5.90 11.94
CA THR A 38 13.87 -5.16 12.03
C THR A 38 12.73 -6.07 11.58
N PHE A 39 11.74 -6.23 12.45
CA PHE A 39 10.56 -7.06 12.24
C PHE A 39 9.36 -6.16 11.96
N ILE A 40 8.60 -6.44 10.90
CA ILE A 40 7.34 -5.77 10.58
C ILE A 40 6.21 -6.73 10.92
N VAL A 41 5.43 -6.39 11.94
CA VAL A 41 4.41 -7.29 12.52
C VAL A 41 3.13 -7.29 11.69
N ASN A 42 2.75 -6.14 11.12
CA ASN A 42 1.47 -5.95 10.43
C ASN A 42 1.58 -5.93 8.90
N ILE A 43 2.56 -6.64 8.34
CA ILE A 43 2.78 -6.66 6.88
C ILE A 43 1.56 -7.19 6.12
N ARG A 44 0.84 -8.18 6.67
CA ARG A 44 -0.35 -8.75 6.05
C ARG A 44 -1.52 -7.77 5.99
N ASP A 45 -1.73 -7.01 7.06
CA ASP A 45 -2.78 -5.99 7.10
C ASP A 45 -2.50 -4.91 6.05
N VAL A 46 -1.24 -4.46 5.98
CA VAL A 46 -0.78 -3.48 5.00
C VAL A 46 -1.00 -3.97 3.56
N LEU A 47 -0.63 -5.22 3.26
CA LEU A 47 -0.82 -5.82 1.95
C LEU A 47 -2.30 -6.01 1.60
N THR A 48 -3.14 -6.34 2.58
CA THR A 48 -4.60 -6.49 2.40
C THR A 48 -5.24 -5.14 2.08
N THR A 49 -4.85 -4.07 2.78
CA THR A 49 -5.36 -2.72 2.52
C THR A 49 -4.92 -2.20 1.15
N ILE A 50 -3.67 -2.44 0.77
CA ILE A 50 -3.12 -1.99 -0.51
C ILE A 50 -3.60 -2.85 -1.69
N ASN A 51 -4.04 -4.09 -1.41
CA ASN A 51 -4.48 -5.07 -2.40
C ASN A 51 -3.45 -5.28 -3.53
N ARG A 52 -2.20 -5.55 -3.12
CA ARG A 52 -1.06 -5.82 -4.02
C ARG A 52 -0.34 -7.10 -3.62
N GLU A 53 0.39 -7.67 -4.58
CA GLU A 53 1.19 -8.87 -4.34
C GLU A 53 2.30 -8.62 -3.32
N GLU A 54 2.44 -9.55 -2.38
CA GLU A 54 3.46 -9.53 -1.34
C GLU A 54 4.88 -9.43 -1.91
N ASN A 55 5.16 -10.20 -2.97
CA ASN A 55 6.49 -10.25 -3.59
C ASN A 55 6.92 -8.91 -4.18
N HIS A 56 5.98 -8.14 -4.72
CA HIS A 56 6.28 -6.83 -5.31
C HIS A 56 6.64 -5.82 -4.21
N PHE A 57 5.83 -5.75 -3.16
CA PHE A 57 6.07 -4.85 -2.03
C PHE A 57 7.35 -5.19 -1.28
N LEU A 58 7.63 -6.46 -1.04
CA LEU A 58 8.83 -6.91 -0.35
C LEU A 58 10.10 -6.64 -1.17
N LYS A 59 10.06 -6.84 -2.48
CA LYS A 59 11.18 -6.48 -3.39
C LYS A 59 11.45 -4.99 -3.37
N PHE A 60 10.41 -4.16 -3.40
CA PHE A 60 10.54 -2.71 -3.30
C PHE A 60 11.22 -2.30 -2.00
N LEU A 61 10.75 -2.79 -0.85
CA LEU A 61 11.36 -2.50 0.45
C LEU A 61 12.81 -2.99 0.55
N ALA A 62 13.10 -4.18 0.03
CA ALA A 62 14.46 -4.74 0.02
C ALA A 62 15.43 -3.86 -0.80
N GLY A 63 14.98 -3.35 -1.95
CA GLY A 63 15.76 -2.44 -2.80
C GLY A 63 16.04 -1.11 -2.11
N GLU A 64 15.00 -0.47 -1.56
CA GLU A 64 15.11 0.83 -0.89
C GLU A 64 15.95 0.78 0.40
N LEU A 65 15.86 -0.33 1.14
CA LEU A 65 16.64 -0.53 2.38
C LEU A 65 18.01 -1.16 2.13
N ALA A 66 18.37 -1.48 0.88
CA ALA A 66 19.58 -2.20 0.50
C ALA A 66 19.82 -3.47 1.37
N THR A 67 18.73 -4.18 1.68
CA THR A 67 18.70 -5.21 2.72
C THR A 67 17.97 -6.45 2.23
N SER A 68 18.40 -7.63 2.67
CA SER A 68 17.64 -8.86 2.45
C SER A 68 16.36 -8.92 3.29
N VAL A 69 15.25 -9.24 2.63
CA VAL A 69 13.96 -9.46 3.27
C VAL A 69 13.67 -10.95 3.37
N THR A 70 13.09 -11.38 4.50
CA THR A 70 12.62 -12.76 4.69
C THR A 70 11.23 -12.71 5.29
N MET A 71 10.30 -13.46 4.70
CA MET A 71 8.95 -13.60 5.27
C MET A 71 8.94 -14.75 6.28
N GLU A 72 8.55 -14.45 7.50
CA GLU A 72 8.42 -15.41 8.59
C GLU A 72 6.96 -15.48 9.02
N GLY A 73 6.16 -16.25 8.27
CA GLY A 73 4.73 -16.41 8.52
C GLY A 73 3.91 -15.14 8.29
N THR A 74 3.57 -14.44 9.38
CA THR A 74 2.78 -13.19 9.36
C THR A 74 3.62 -11.94 9.44
N ARG A 75 4.93 -12.05 9.70
CA ARG A 75 5.85 -10.91 9.85
C ARG A 75 6.94 -10.92 8.78
N ALA A 76 7.40 -9.74 8.40
CA ALA A 76 8.56 -9.58 7.52
C ALA A 76 9.81 -9.23 8.33
N VAL A 77 10.93 -9.86 8.02
CA VAL A 77 12.22 -9.67 8.69
C VAL A 77 13.19 -9.01 7.73
N PHE A 78 13.75 -7.88 8.16
CA PHE A 78 14.79 -7.14 7.45
C PHE A 78 16.08 -7.18 8.29
N ALA A 79 17.22 -7.37 7.63
CA ALA A 79 18.51 -7.20 8.29
C ALA A 79 18.82 -5.71 8.56
N GLY A 80 19.51 -5.40 9.64
CA GLY A 80 19.80 -4.04 10.04
C GLY A 80 18.70 -3.38 10.89
N LYS A 81 19.03 -2.17 11.35
CA LYS A 81 18.18 -1.33 12.19
C LYS A 81 17.49 -0.27 11.34
N HIS A 82 16.20 -0.42 11.12
CA HIS A 82 15.41 0.51 10.32
C HIS A 82 14.41 1.24 11.22
N ALA A 83 14.50 2.57 11.25
CA ALA A 83 13.59 3.38 12.04
C ALA A 83 12.16 3.25 11.52
N LYS A 84 11.17 3.27 12.43
CA LYS A 84 9.75 3.19 12.05
C LYS A 84 9.34 4.30 11.09
N VAL A 85 9.90 5.50 11.27
CA VAL A 85 9.65 6.66 10.41
C VAL A 85 10.11 6.40 8.98
N THR A 86 11.29 5.82 8.79
CA THR A 86 11.80 5.47 7.46
C THR A 86 10.90 4.48 6.75
N LEU A 87 10.47 3.43 7.48
CA LEU A 87 9.57 2.41 6.95
C LEU A 87 8.19 2.99 6.56
N GLN A 88 7.65 3.90 7.38
CA GLN A 88 6.41 4.60 7.08
C GLN A 88 6.54 5.47 5.82
N ASN A 89 7.64 6.21 5.68
CA ASN A 89 7.89 7.03 4.48
C ASN A 89 8.00 6.18 3.20
N LEU A 90 8.62 5.00 3.28
CA LEU A 90 8.71 4.07 2.15
C LEU A 90 7.34 3.51 1.77
N LEU A 91 6.50 3.21 2.76
CA LEU A 91 5.12 2.80 2.52
C LEU A 91 4.33 3.88 1.79
N GLU A 92 4.43 5.13 2.24
CA GLU A 92 3.73 6.27 1.62
C GLU A 92 4.20 6.50 0.17
N ARG A 93 5.50 6.38 -0.10
CA ARG A 93 6.04 6.42 -1.46
C ARG A 93 5.50 5.30 -2.32
N TYR A 94 5.52 4.07 -1.83
CA TYR A 94 5.00 2.91 -2.55
C TYR A 94 3.51 3.08 -2.92
N VAL A 95 2.70 3.56 -1.97
CA VAL A 95 1.29 3.84 -2.21
C VAL A 95 1.14 4.90 -3.30
N LYS A 96 1.90 5.99 -3.22
CA LYS A 96 1.83 7.08 -4.19
C LYS A 96 2.27 6.67 -5.61
N GLU A 97 3.23 5.76 -5.74
CA GLU A 97 3.78 5.35 -7.03
C GLU A 97 3.02 4.17 -7.67
N TYR A 98 2.58 3.19 -6.87
CA TYR A 98 2.07 1.90 -7.38
C TYR A 98 0.59 1.63 -7.09
N VAL A 99 -0.04 2.44 -6.24
CA VAL A 99 -1.42 2.22 -5.79
C VAL A 99 -2.32 3.36 -6.24
N ILE A 100 -1.88 4.59 -6.06
CA ILE A 100 -2.56 5.78 -6.55
C ILE A 100 -2.07 6.04 -7.98
N CYS A 101 -2.96 5.90 -8.98
CA CYS A 101 -2.68 6.44 -10.30
C CYS A 101 -2.74 7.97 -10.22
N GLY A 102 -1.62 8.63 -10.52
CA GLY A 102 -1.65 10.01 -10.97
C GLY A 102 -2.33 10.05 -12.33
N GLU A 103 -3.23 11.04 -12.51
CA GLU A 103 -4.02 11.27 -13.72
C GLU A 103 -3.20 11.27 -15.03
#